data_AF-A0A847PI83-F1
#
_entry.id   AF-A0A847PI83-F1
#
_cell.length_a   1.000
_cell.length_b   1.000
_cell.length_c   1.000
_cell.angle_alpha   90.00
_cell.angle_beta   90.00
_cell.angle_gamma   90.00
#
_symmetry.space_group_name_H-M   'P 1'
#
loop_
_entity.id
_entity.type
_entity.pdbx_description
1 polymer ?
#
loop_
_entity_poly.entity_id
_entity_poly.type
_entity_poly.pdbx_seq_one_letter_code
_entity_poly.pdbx_strand_id
1 'polypeptide(L)'
;MVFIKSAREIALEKVSQKKLSSKEIDEIKQQAKIDTVLAKYYKDQIEPDQLWSHLKEIPEKYLSLAQNNFLKTLTFYSNPYDTEKRKKGLLAIEKVKKIDQSSDVEFYFNQLVEVQNGFQNEIDQSMEKVKKDLENNPEKRLRTFQQGNQIIIKELSVEEIVEQDKGLKEALKQIEKEYIDKYNILKERLADFLNKAVQ
;
A
#
# COMPACT_ATOMS: atom_id res chain seq x y z
N MET A 1 2.42 17.08 -10.81
CA MET A 1 1.18 16.41 -10.34
C MET A 1 0.52 15.78 -11.55
N VAL A 2 0.55 14.46 -11.68
CA VAL A 2 -0.07 13.76 -12.83
C VAL A 2 -1.51 13.44 -12.46
N PHE A 3 -2.47 14.11 -13.09
CA PHE A 3 -3.89 13.82 -12.93
C PHE A 3 -4.22 12.51 -13.65
N ILE A 4 -4.67 11.49 -12.90
CA ILE A 4 -5.19 10.24 -13.47
C ILE A 4 -6.62 10.52 -13.92
N LYS A 5 -6.83 10.67 -15.24
CA LYS A 5 -8.15 10.89 -15.84
C LYS A 5 -9.08 9.70 -15.57
N SER A 6 -10.33 9.97 -15.28
CA SER A 6 -11.37 8.94 -15.11
C SER A 6 -11.67 8.24 -16.45
N ALA A 7 -12.15 7.00 -16.40
CA ALA A 7 -12.57 6.25 -17.59
C ALA A 7 -13.61 7.01 -18.44
N ARG A 8 -14.44 7.85 -17.77
CA ARG A 8 -15.42 8.73 -18.41
C ARG A 8 -14.75 9.87 -19.18
N GLU A 9 -13.72 10.50 -18.64
CA GLU A 9 -12.97 11.58 -19.30
C GLU A 9 -12.16 11.06 -20.50
N ILE A 10 -11.56 9.88 -20.37
CA ILE A 10 -10.87 9.20 -21.49
C ILE A 10 -11.87 8.84 -22.60
N ALA A 11 -13.07 8.37 -22.24
CA ALA A 11 -14.13 8.10 -23.19
C ALA A 11 -14.60 9.38 -23.91
N LEU A 12 -14.77 10.49 -23.18
CA LEU A 12 -15.17 11.78 -23.76
C LEU A 12 -14.10 12.37 -24.69
N GLU A 13 -12.81 12.31 -24.34
CA GLU A 13 -11.71 12.75 -25.21
C GLU A 13 -11.59 11.91 -26.49
N LYS A 14 -11.75 10.58 -26.39
CA LYS A 14 -11.68 9.68 -27.55
C LYS A 14 -12.89 9.81 -28.47
N VAL A 15 -14.09 10.08 -27.95
CA VAL A 15 -15.31 10.33 -28.75
C VAL A 15 -15.13 11.52 -29.69
N SER A 16 -14.34 12.53 -29.31
CA SER A 16 -13.99 13.67 -30.16
C SER A 16 -13.06 13.34 -31.34
N GLN A 17 -12.39 12.19 -31.36
CA GLN A 17 -11.36 11.87 -32.38
C GLN A 17 -11.49 10.48 -33.05
N LYS A 18 -12.23 9.50 -32.49
CA LYS A 18 -12.42 8.17 -33.12
C LYS A 18 -13.64 7.43 -32.54
N LYS A 19 -14.44 6.77 -33.39
CA LYS A 19 -15.53 5.87 -32.93
C LYS A 19 -14.92 4.67 -32.19
N LEU A 20 -15.33 4.47 -30.94
CA LEU A 20 -14.95 3.31 -30.13
C LEU A 20 -15.54 2.03 -30.74
N SER A 21 -14.79 0.93 -30.66
CA SER A 21 -15.28 -0.41 -31.01
C SER A 21 -16.28 -0.92 -29.97
N SER A 22 -17.11 -1.90 -30.36
CA SER A 22 -18.03 -2.58 -29.43
C SER A 22 -17.31 -3.18 -28.22
N LYS A 23 -16.11 -3.75 -28.43
CA LYS A 23 -15.26 -4.29 -27.36
C LYS A 23 -14.85 -3.22 -26.35
N GLU A 24 -14.40 -2.06 -26.82
CA GLU A 24 -14.01 -0.94 -25.95
C GLU A 24 -15.20 -0.38 -25.18
N ILE A 25 -16.37 -0.30 -25.82
CA ILE A 25 -17.62 0.13 -25.17
C ILE A 25 -17.98 -0.83 -24.04
N ASP A 26 -17.86 -2.14 -24.27
CA ASP A 26 -18.16 -3.14 -23.24
C ASP A 26 -17.15 -3.10 -22.08
N GLU A 27 -15.86 -2.96 -22.35
CA GLU A 27 -14.83 -2.75 -21.33
C GLU A 27 -15.13 -1.54 -20.44
N ILE A 28 -15.48 -0.40 -21.04
CA ILE A 28 -15.84 0.83 -20.30
C ILE A 28 -17.08 0.59 -19.43
N LYS A 29 -18.11 -0.09 -19.95
CA LYS A 29 -19.33 -0.40 -19.18
C LYS A 29 -19.03 -1.28 -17.98
N GLN A 30 -18.20 -2.31 -18.15
CA GLN A 30 -17.86 -3.23 -17.07
C GLN A 30 -16.98 -2.54 -16.02
N GLN A 31 -16.00 -1.74 -16.44
CA GLN A 31 -15.21 -0.91 -15.54
C GLN A 31 -16.11 0.03 -14.70
N ALA A 32 -17.07 0.71 -15.33
CA ALA A 32 -17.98 1.62 -14.62
C ALA A 32 -18.85 0.89 -13.58
N LYS A 33 -19.30 -0.35 -13.89
CA LYS A 33 -20.00 -1.20 -12.92
C LYS A 33 -19.11 -1.57 -11.74
N ILE A 34 -17.89 -2.03 -12.02
CA ILE A 34 -16.89 -2.37 -11.00
C ILE A 34 -16.61 -1.17 -10.11
N ASP A 35 -16.31 -0.01 -10.69
CA ASP A 35 -16.02 1.21 -9.95
C ASP A 35 -17.17 1.61 -9.02
N THR A 36 -18.42 1.45 -9.48
CA THR A 36 -19.61 1.73 -8.68
C THR A 36 -19.72 0.78 -7.49
N VAL A 37 -19.50 -0.52 -7.69
CA VAL A 37 -19.55 -1.53 -6.62
C VAL A 37 -18.42 -1.29 -5.62
N LEU A 38 -17.20 -1.09 -6.10
CA LEU A 38 -16.04 -0.84 -5.25
C LEU A 38 -16.15 0.47 -4.48
N ALA A 39 -16.70 1.54 -5.07
CA ALA A 39 -16.94 2.79 -4.36
C ALA A 39 -17.89 2.61 -3.17
N LYS A 40 -18.94 1.80 -3.32
CA LYS A 40 -19.84 1.46 -2.21
C LYS A 40 -19.13 0.62 -1.15
N TYR A 41 -18.36 -0.38 -1.57
CA TYR A 41 -17.57 -1.23 -0.67
C TYR A 41 -16.55 -0.41 0.15
N TYR A 42 -15.77 0.46 -0.49
CA TYR A 42 -14.80 1.31 0.20
C TYR A 42 -15.44 2.29 1.18
N LYS A 43 -16.70 2.69 0.94
CA LYS A 43 -17.50 3.54 1.83
C LYS A 43 -18.28 2.77 2.92
N ASP A 44 -18.03 1.47 3.07
CA ASP A 44 -18.72 0.61 4.06
C ASP A 44 -20.24 0.55 3.84
N GLN A 45 -20.67 0.74 2.59
CA GLN A 45 -22.08 0.61 2.21
C GLN A 45 -22.44 -0.82 1.80
N ILE A 46 -21.42 -1.67 1.60
CA ILE A 46 -21.55 -3.08 1.25
C ILE A 46 -20.53 -3.83 2.09
N GLU A 47 -20.98 -4.87 2.80
CA GLU A 47 -20.10 -5.74 3.58
C GLU A 47 -19.32 -6.70 2.68
N PRO A 48 -18.16 -7.23 3.12
CA PRO A 48 -17.39 -8.18 2.33
C PRO A 48 -18.17 -9.43 1.92
N ASP A 49 -19.06 -9.92 2.80
CA ASP A 49 -19.94 -11.06 2.51
C ASP A 49 -21.10 -10.73 1.57
N GLN A 50 -21.30 -9.45 1.25
CA GLN A 50 -22.27 -9.02 0.24
C GLN A 50 -21.58 -8.71 -1.09
N LEU A 51 -20.28 -8.39 -1.08
CA LEU A 51 -19.54 -7.97 -2.27
C LEU A 51 -19.59 -9.01 -3.41
N TRP A 52 -19.44 -10.30 -3.10
CA TRP A 52 -19.51 -11.37 -4.11
C TRP A 52 -20.84 -11.34 -4.88
N SER A 53 -21.96 -11.01 -4.20
CA SER A 53 -23.29 -10.99 -4.79
C SER A 53 -23.48 -9.85 -5.79
N HIS A 54 -22.71 -8.76 -5.63
CA HIS A 54 -22.66 -7.65 -6.58
C HIS A 54 -21.71 -7.93 -7.76
N LEU A 55 -20.69 -8.77 -7.54
CA LEU A 55 -19.68 -9.09 -8.55
C LEU A 55 -20.05 -10.30 -9.43
N LYS A 56 -20.94 -11.19 -8.98
CA LYS A 56 -21.36 -12.39 -9.76
C LYS A 56 -21.97 -12.07 -11.14
N GLU A 57 -22.51 -10.87 -11.32
CA GLU A 57 -23.11 -10.41 -12.58
C GLU A 57 -22.06 -9.86 -13.56
N ILE A 58 -20.80 -9.78 -13.14
CA ILE A 58 -19.68 -9.27 -13.93
C ILE A 58 -19.00 -10.48 -14.57
N PRO A 59 -18.81 -10.49 -15.90
CA PRO A 59 -18.11 -11.59 -16.56
C PRO A 59 -16.71 -11.78 -15.98
N GLU A 60 -16.32 -13.03 -15.74
CA GLU A 60 -15.07 -13.41 -15.07
C GLU A 60 -13.83 -12.71 -15.63
N LYS A 61 -13.75 -12.55 -16.96
CA LYS A 61 -12.66 -11.85 -17.66
C LYS A 61 -12.46 -10.38 -17.24
N TYR A 62 -13.45 -9.76 -16.59
CA TYR A 62 -13.38 -8.39 -16.08
C TYR A 62 -13.16 -8.32 -14.57
N LEU A 63 -13.25 -9.43 -13.84
CA LEU A 63 -13.02 -9.44 -12.38
C LEU A 63 -11.56 -9.07 -12.02
N SER A 64 -10.62 -9.30 -12.93
CA SER A 64 -9.24 -8.85 -12.82
C SER A 64 -9.11 -7.33 -12.65
N LEU A 65 -10.04 -6.54 -13.19
CA LEU A 65 -10.06 -5.08 -12.99
C LEU A 65 -10.35 -4.73 -11.52
N ALA A 66 -11.24 -5.49 -10.86
CA ALA A 66 -11.54 -5.31 -9.45
C ALA A 66 -10.37 -5.78 -8.56
N GLN A 67 -9.77 -6.93 -8.87
CA GLN A 67 -8.59 -7.43 -8.16
C GLN A 67 -7.43 -6.43 -8.24
N ASN A 68 -7.14 -5.92 -9.44
CA ASN A 68 -6.10 -4.92 -9.66
C ASN A 68 -6.40 -3.61 -8.93
N ASN A 69 -7.67 -3.23 -8.74
CA ASN A 69 -8.03 -2.07 -7.93
C ASN A 69 -7.70 -2.28 -6.44
N PHE A 70 -8.07 -3.43 -5.87
CA PHE A 70 -7.72 -3.77 -4.49
C PHE A 70 -6.20 -3.80 -4.28
N LEU A 71 -5.47 -4.45 -5.18
CA LEU A 71 -4.01 -4.47 -5.15
C LEU A 71 -3.45 -3.05 -5.27
N LYS A 72 -3.91 -2.25 -6.24
CA LYS A 72 -3.40 -0.88 -6.45
C LYS A 72 -3.57 -0.01 -5.20
N THR A 73 -4.69 -0.15 -4.48
CA THR A 73 -4.95 0.62 -3.25
C THR A 73 -4.29 0.04 -2.01
N LEU A 74 -3.81 -1.20 -2.05
CA LEU A 74 -3.02 -1.82 -1.00
C LEU A 74 -1.57 -1.32 -1.07
N THR A 75 -1.16 -0.53 -0.10
CA THR A 75 0.17 0.09 -0.03
C THR A 75 0.91 -0.36 1.23
N PHE A 76 2.23 -0.19 1.25
CA PHE A 76 3.06 -0.47 2.42
C PHE A 76 2.58 0.25 3.70
N TYR A 77 1.99 1.44 3.56
CA TYR A 77 1.46 2.22 4.69
C TYR A 77 -0.03 2.01 4.95
N SER A 78 -0.65 1.00 4.33
CA SER A 78 -2.05 0.67 4.62
C SER A 78 -2.18 0.21 6.08
N ASN A 79 -3.14 0.80 6.79
CA ASN A 79 -3.43 0.42 8.16
C ASN A 79 -4.07 -0.99 8.20
N PRO A 80 -4.12 -1.66 9.37
CA PRO A 80 -4.65 -3.02 9.49
C PRO A 80 -6.08 -3.19 8.97
N TYR A 81 -6.94 -2.19 9.22
CA TYR A 81 -8.33 -2.21 8.76
C TYR A 81 -8.40 -2.17 7.23
N ASP A 82 -7.66 -1.27 6.59
CA ASP A 82 -7.62 -1.17 5.14
C ASP A 82 -7.03 -2.43 4.50
N THR A 83 -5.96 -2.98 5.06
CA THR A 83 -5.34 -4.23 4.61
C THR A 83 -6.35 -5.38 4.67
N GLU A 84 -7.03 -5.57 5.81
CA GLU A 84 -8.05 -6.61 5.95
C GLU A 84 -9.22 -6.38 4.99
N LYS A 85 -9.63 -5.13 4.77
CA LYS A 85 -10.69 -4.79 3.81
C LYS A 85 -10.31 -5.17 2.38
N ARG A 86 -9.04 -5.00 1.97
CA ARG A 86 -8.56 -5.42 0.63
C ARG A 86 -8.48 -6.94 0.55
N LYS A 87 -8.02 -7.61 1.62
CA LYS A 87 -8.00 -9.08 1.71
C LYS A 87 -9.39 -9.66 1.48
N LYS A 88 -10.37 -9.24 2.28
CA LYS A 88 -11.75 -9.72 2.16
C LYS A 88 -12.37 -9.37 0.81
N GLY A 89 -12.01 -8.21 0.25
CA GLY A 89 -12.44 -7.81 -1.09
C GLY A 89 -11.95 -8.77 -2.19
N LEU A 90 -10.69 -9.17 -2.12
CA LEU A 90 -10.11 -10.17 -3.03
C LEU A 90 -10.72 -11.56 -2.82
N LEU A 91 -10.88 -12.00 -1.57
CA LEU A 91 -11.52 -13.29 -1.27
C LEU A 91 -12.97 -13.35 -1.78
N ALA A 92 -13.71 -12.23 -1.72
CA ALA A 92 -15.06 -12.16 -2.29
C ALA A 92 -15.08 -12.30 -3.82
N ILE A 93 -14.01 -11.86 -4.51
CA ILE A 93 -13.84 -12.09 -5.95
C ILE A 93 -13.51 -13.56 -6.23
N GLU A 94 -12.63 -14.18 -5.44
CA GLU A 94 -12.27 -15.60 -5.61
C GLU A 94 -13.49 -16.52 -5.49
N LYS A 95 -14.44 -16.20 -4.60
CA LYS A 95 -15.71 -16.95 -4.46
C LYS A 95 -16.59 -16.99 -5.72
N VAL A 96 -16.43 -16.04 -6.65
CA VAL A 96 -17.23 -16.00 -7.90
C VAL A 96 -16.45 -16.47 -9.13
N LYS A 97 -15.15 -16.75 -8.99
CA LYS A 97 -14.32 -17.31 -10.05
C LYS A 97 -14.48 -18.83 -10.11
N LYS A 98 -14.13 -19.42 -11.26
CA LYS A 98 -14.11 -20.89 -11.40
C LYS A 98 -12.90 -21.52 -10.72
N ILE A 99 -11.77 -20.82 -10.77
CA ILE A 99 -10.52 -21.22 -10.12
C ILE A 99 -10.39 -20.40 -8.85
N ASP A 100 -10.52 -21.09 -7.71
CA ASP A 100 -10.41 -20.50 -6.38
C ASP A 100 -8.93 -20.40 -5.98
N GLN A 101 -8.47 -19.17 -5.72
CA GLN A 101 -7.12 -18.89 -5.23
C GLN A 101 -7.15 -18.28 -3.82
N SER A 102 -8.20 -18.53 -3.05
CA SER A 102 -8.38 -17.98 -1.70
C SER A 102 -7.19 -18.28 -0.78
N SER A 103 -6.66 -19.51 -0.82
CA SER A 103 -5.49 -19.90 -0.03
C SER A 103 -4.24 -19.08 -0.35
N ASP A 104 -3.99 -18.80 -1.64
CA ASP A 104 -2.87 -17.95 -2.06
C ASP A 104 -3.07 -16.50 -1.61
N VAL A 105 -4.29 -15.97 -1.74
CA VAL A 105 -4.63 -14.64 -1.23
C VAL A 105 -4.34 -14.54 0.26
N GLU A 106 -4.78 -15.51 1.07
CA GLU A 106 -4.52 -15.51 2.51
C GLU A 106 -3.02 -15.58 2.82
N PHE A 107 -2.30 -16.48 2.15
CA PHE A 107 -0.86 -16.63 2.31
C PHE A 107 -0.13 -15.31 2.04
N TYR A 108 -0.36 -14.67 0.89
CA TYR A 108 0.31 -13.43 0.54
C TYR A 108 -0.06 -12.27 1.47
N PHE A 109 -1.30 -12.17 1.93
CA PHE A 109 -1.67 -11.13 2.90
C PHE A 109 -0.97 -11.31 4.24
N ASN A 110 -0.84 -12.55 4.73
CA ASN A 110 -0.08 -12.81 5.96
C ASN A 110 1.38 -12.39 5.78
N GLN A 111 2.01 -12.71 4.65
CA GLN A 111 3.38 -12.27 4.34
C GLN A 111 3.51 -10.75 4.25
N LEU A 112 2.55 -10.04 3.65
CA LEU A 112 2.55 -8.58 3.59
C LEU A 112 2.47 -7.95 4.99
N VAL A 113 1.62 -8.49 5.87
CA VAL A 113 1.49 -8.04 7.27
C VAL A 113 2.77 -8.34 8.06
N GLU A 114 3.39 -9.51 7.87
CA GLU A 114 4.67 -9.85 8.48
C GLU A 114 5.77 -8.87 8.09
N VAL A 115 5.84 -8.44 6.82
CA VAL A 115 6.78 -7.42 6.35
C VAL A 115 6.54 -6.08 7.04
N GLN A 116 5.28 -5.62 7.15
CA GLN A 116 4.95 -4.38 7.87
C GLN A 116 5.33 -4.45 9.35
N ASN A 117 5.06 -5.57 10.02
CA ASN A 117 5.41 -5.78 11.43
C ASN A 117 6.94 -5.84 11.62
N GLY A 118 7.65 -6.50 10.70
CA GLY A 118 9.11 -6.54 10.71
C GLY A 118 9.74 -5.15 10.62
N PHE A 119 9.21 -4.29 9.74
CA PHE A 119 9.64 -2.90 9.63
C PHE A 119 9.47 -2.14 10.94
N GLN A 120 8.28 -2.20 11.54
CA GLN A 120 8.01 -1.49 12.80
C GLN A 120 8.96 -1.95 13.91
N ASN A 121 9.15 -3.26 14.04
CA ASN A 121 10.08 -3.84 15.03
C ASN A 121 11.52 -3.38 14.80
N GLU A 122 11.99 -3.34 13.56
CA GLU A 122 13.37 -2.96 13.23
C GLU A 122 13.62 -1.45 13.47
N ILE A 123 12.65 -0.60 13.16
CA ILE A 123 12.69 0.83 13.49
C ILE A 123 12.75 1.01 15.01
N ASP A 124 11.86 0.34 15.76
CA ASP A 124 11.80 0.48 17.21
C ASP A 124 13.11 0.01 17.87
N GLN A 125 13.65 -1.12 17.42
CA GLN A 125 14.94 -1.63 17.91
C GLN A 125 16.11 -0.69 17.58
N SER A 126 16.13 -0.12 16.37
CA SER A 126 17.16 0.82 15.94
C SER A 126 17.13 2.10 16.78
N MET A 127 15.94 2.65 17.02
CA MET A 127 15.73 3.83 17.84
C MET A 127 16.14 3.56 19.30
N GLU A 128 15.69 2.44 19.86
CA GLU A 128 16.02 2.05 21.24
C GLU A 128 17.52 1.86 21.45
N LYS A 129 18.22 1.27 20.48
CA LYS A 129 19.67 1.10 20.52
C LYS A 129 20.39 2.44 20.60
N VAL A 130 19.99 3.43 19.79
CA VAL A 130 20.58 4.78 19.82
C VAL A 130 20.28 5.48 21.13
N LYS A 131 19.04 5.40 21.63
CA LYS A 131 18.67 5.99 22.93
C LYS A 131 19.54 5.44 24.05
N LYS A 132 19.67 4.12 24.14
CA LYS A 132 20.54 3.47 25.14
C LYS A 132 22.01 3.85 25.01
N ASP A 133 22.52 4.00 23.78
CA ASP A 133 23.90 4.45 23.58
C ASP A 133 24.10 5.88 24.10
N LEU A 134 23.14 6.78 23.88
CA LEU A 134 23.19 8.16 24.38
C LEU A 134 23.00 8.28 25.89
N GLU A 135 22.18 7.41 26.48
CA GLU A 135 22.00 7.33 27.94
C GLU A 135 23.28 6.85 28.64
N ASN A 136 23.94 5.84 28.07
CA ASN A 136 25.17 5.28 28.64
C ASN A 136 26.43 6.12 28.36
N ASN A 137 26.38 7.03 27.39
CA ASN A 137 27.51 7.87 27.00
C ASN A 137 27.09 9.37 26.93
N PRO A 138 26.90 10.03 28.09
CA PRO A 138 26.42 11.41 28.18
C PRO A 138 27.23 12.43 27.37
N GLU A 139 28.52 12.19 27.17
CA GLU A 139 29.41 13.06 26.39
C GLU A 139 29.00 13.17 24.92
N LYS A 140 28.34 12.14 24.37
CA LYS A 140 27.78 12.16 23.00
C LYS A 140 26.64 13.17 22.84
N ARG A 141 26.08 13.66 23.95
CA ARG A 141 25.01 14.66 24.00
C ARG A 141 25.52 16.11 24.01
N LEU A 142 26.84 16.32 24.15
CA LEU A 142 27.42 17.65 24.11
C LEU A 142 27.47 18.17 22.66
N ARG A 143 27.05 19.41 22.46
CA ARG A 143 27.12 20.13 21.18
C ARG A 143 27.73 21.51 21.39
N THR A 144 28.53 21.91 20.41
CA THR A 144 29.27 23.16 20.44
C THR A 144 28.62 24.15 19.47
N PHE A 145 28.33 25.35 19.97
CA PHE A 145 27.69 26.42 19.22
C PHE A 145 28.60 27.66 19.25
N GLN A 146 28.71 28.37 18.11
CA GLN A 146 29.34 29.68 18.07
C GLN A 146 28.28 30.78 18.24
N GLN A 147 28.48 31.66 19.21
CA GLN A 147 27.66 32.84 19.44
C GLN A 147 28.56 34.07 19.46
N GLY A 148 28.66 34.77 18.32
CA GLY A 148 29.64 35.84 18.12
C GLY A 148 31.09 35.29 18.19
N ASN A 149 31.91 35.85 19.08
CA ASN A 149 33.29 35.39 19.32
C ASN A 149 33.41 34.32 20.42
N GLN A 150 32.30 33.85 20.99
CA GLN A 150 32.31 32.86 22.08
C GLN A 150 31.84 31.48 21.61
N ILE A 151 32.47 30.44 22.15
CA ILE A 151 32.09 29.04 21.97
C ILE A 151 31.30 28.60 23.20
N ILE A 152 30.07 28.14 22.98
CA ILE A 152 29.19 27.61 24.03
C ILE A 152 29.07 26.10 23.85
N ILE A 153 29.25 25.35 24.92
CA ILE A 153 28.98 23.91 24.96
C ILE A 153 27.64 23.73 25.67
N LYS A 154 26.69 23.12 24.98
CA LYS A 154 25.37 22.78 25.55
C LYS A 154 25.21 21.26 25.55
N GLU A 155 24.73 20.72 26.66
CA GLU A 155 24.23 19.34 26.70
C GLU A 155 22.79 19.32 26.17
N LEU A 156 22.54 18.47 25.17
CA LEU A 156 21.21 18.23 24.64
C LEU A 156 20.56 17.02 25.32
N SER A 157 19.23 16.98 25.29
CA SER A 157 18.47 15.77 25.64
C SER A 157 18.72 14.64 24.63
N VAL A 158 18.37 13.41 25.03
CA VAL A 158 18.45 12.23 24.14
C VAL A 158 17.56 12.45 22.91
N GLU A 159 16.36 12.97 23.13
CA GLU A 159 15.39 13.28 22.08
C GLU A 159 15.94 14.31 21.08
N GLU A 160 16.52 15.42 21.57
CA GLU A 160 17.13 16.45 20.71
C GLU A 160 18.29 15.90 19.86
N ILE A 161 19.10 14.98 20.41
CA ILE A 161 20.21 14.38 19.66
C ILE A 161 19.68 13.45 18.57
N VAL A 162 18.73 12.57 18.92
CA VAL A 162 18.09 11.64 17.99
C VAL A 162 17.40 12.38 16.85
N GLU A 163 16.70 13.47 17.16
CA GLU A 163 16.06 14.31 16.14
C GLU A 163 17.05 15.00 15.20
N GLN A 164 18.29 15.24 15.64
CA GLN A 164 19.32 15.89 14.84
C GLN A 164 20.26 14.89 14.13
N ASP A 165 20.19 13.61 14.48
CA ASP A 165 21.08 12.58 13.95
C ASP A 165 20.77 12.28 12.47
N LYS A 166 21.64 12.79 11.59
CA LYS A 166 21.53 12.57 10.15
C LYS A 166 21.83 11.12 9.77
N GLY A 167 22.79 10.48 10.44
CA GLY A 167 23.17 9.10 10.16
C GLY A 167 22.05 8.13 10.51
N LEU A 168 21.40 8.35 11.65
CA LEU A 168 20.20 7.60 12.02
C LEU A 168 19.07 7.82 11.00
N LYS A 169 18.78 9.07 10.62
CA LYS A 169 17.75 9.34 9.60
C LYS A 169 18.04 8.66 8.26
N GLU A 170 19.29 8.63 7.83
CA GLU A 170 19.70 7.93 6.62
C GLU A 170 19.55 6.41 6.74
N ALA A 171 19.94 5.83 7.88
CA ALA A 171 19.76 4.41 8.16
C ALA A 171 18.28 4.02 8.18
N LEU A 172 17.42 4.78 8.86
CA LEU A 172 15.97 4.51 8.90
C LEU A 172 15.32 4.61 7.52
N LYS A 173 15.75 5.56 6.68
CA LYS A 173 15.30 5.64 5.28
C LYS A 173 15.73 4.44 4.45
N GLN A 174 16.93 3.91 4.69
CA GLN A 174 17.41 2.72 4.00
C GLN A 174 16.60 1.48 4.42
N ILE A 175 16.33 1.32 5.71
CA ILE A 175 15.45 0.27 6.24
C ILE A 175 14.06 0.39 5.59
N GLU A 176 13.45 1.57 5.62
CA GLU A 176 12.13 1.84 5.02
C GLU A 176 12.09 1.43 3.54
N LYS A 177 13.11 1.83 2.77
CA LYS A 177 13.23 1.45 1.35
C LYS A 177 13.26 -0.06 1.16
N GLU A 178 14.08 -0.77 1.93
CA GLU A 178 14.22 -2.23 1.82
C GLU A 178 12.91 -2.97 2.11
N TYR A 179 12.15 -2.52 3.11
CA TYR A 179 10.87 -3.12 3.44
C TYR A 179 9.78 -2.80 2.42
N ILE A 180 9.76 -1.57 1.88
CA ILE A 180 8.88 -1.21 0.76
C ILE A 180 9.16 -2.08 -0.47
N ASP A 181 10.44 -2.29 -0.80
CA ASP A 181 10.83 -3.12 -1.94
C ASP A 181 10.39 -4.58 -1.73
N LYS A 182 10.64 -5.16 -0.55
CA LYS A 182 10.14 -6.50 -0.17
C LYS A 182 8.63 -6.61 -0.28
N TYR A 183 7.91 -5.61 0.23
CA TYR A 183 6.45 -5.55 0.17
C TYR A 183 5.93 -5.53 -1.26
N ASN A 184 6.53 -4.69 -2.12
CA ASN A 184 6.13 -4.57 -3.52
C ASN A 184 6.39 -5.87 -4.29
N ILE A 185 7.51 -6.57 -4.04
CA ILE A 185 7.78 -7.88 -4.64
C ILE A 185 6.70 -8.90 -4.28
N LEU A 186 6.28 -8.96 -3.00
CA LEU A 186 5.21 -9.86 -2.57
C LEU A 186 3.87 -9.51 -3.22
N LYS A 187 3.56 -8.22 -3.31
CA LYS A 187 2.34 -7.73 -3.97
C LYS A 187 2.32 -8.02 -5.47
N GLU A 188 3.45 -7.88 -6.15
CA GLU A 188 3.61 -8.25 -7.57
C GLU A 188 3.41 -9.76 -7.77
N ARG A 189 3.99 -10.60 -6.90
CA ARG A 189 3.76 -12.05 -6.94
C ARG A 189 2.28 -12.38 -6.78
N LEU A 190 1.60 -11.78 -5.80
CA LEU A 190 0.15 -11.94 -5.64
C LEU A 190 -0.61 -11.54 -6.92
N ALA A 191 -0.25 -10.41 -7.54
CA ALA A 191 -0.85 -9.97 -8.80
C ALA A 191 -0.66 -11.00 -9.93
N ASP A 192 0.54 -11.57 -10.06
CA ASP A 192 0.84 -12.60 -11.06
C ASP A 192 0.02 -13.86 -10.84
N PHE A 193 -0.14 -14.30 -9.59
CA PHE A 193 -0.99 -15.44 -9.25
C PHE A 193 -2.46 -15.20 -9.64
N LEU A 194 -3.01 -14.03 -9.30
CA LEU A 194 -4.40 -13.69 -9.60
C LEU A 194 -4.66 -13.59 -11.11
N ASN A 195 -3.70 -13.05 -11.88
CA ASN A 195 -3.84 -12.87 -13.33
C ASN A 195 -3.66 -14.17 -14.12
N LYS A 196 -2.91 -15.16 -13.61
CA LYS A 196 -2.76 -16.48 -14.24
C LYS A 196 -4.05 -17.30 -14.27
N ALA A 197 -4.97 -17.06 -13.33
CA ALA A 197 -6.25 -17.77 -13.26
C ALA A 197 -7.34 -17.21 -14.19
N VAL A 198 -7.06 -16.13 -14.92
CA VAL A 198 -8.01 -15.44 -15.81
C VAL A 198 -7.71 -15.72 -17.31
N GLN A 199 -6.59 -16.40 -17.61
CA GLN A 199 -6.21 -16.86 -18.96
C GLN A 199 -6.75 -18.27 -19.25
#